data_AF-A0A662V0V3-F1
#
_entry.id   AF-A0A662V0V3-F1
#
_cell.length_a   1.000
_cell.length_b   1.000
_cell.length_c   1.000
_cell.angle_alpha   90.00
_cell.angle_beta   90.00
_cell.angle_gamma   90.00
#
_symmetry.space_group_name_H-M   'P 1'
#
loop_
_entity.id
_entity.type
_entity.pdbx_description
1 polymer ?
#
loop_
_entity_poly.entity_id
_entity_poly.type
_entity_poly.pdbx_seq_one_letter_code
_entity_poly.pdbx_strand_id
1 'polypeptide(L)'
;MVRGRYQEDEWTQLFRLRDEVISTLRYVTDKVEEINYPELQRGKKKSIDIVASTEHKDLIIKIQSDAKKIKRDELEDLIKSSKVLNALPIVISKFSGSNELEDYVIYIKNNVFIMNEKTFKGVVVERNTYVFNIKGNYLVKVDGKRLRRLRESLGLSLGDVAKELGVTRKTVYEYERESFTATVGTAERLINVFGDDIIEPIDIKVLSELRRMYETALKLSEDRGYDIVNYLKSLGLKASDIKFSAPDVLASHEVSERVKLFIIDLR
;
A
#
# COMPACT_ATOMS: atom_id res chain seq x y z
N MET A 1 39.62 3.75 23.91
CA MET A 1 38.31 4.43 23.86
C MET A 1 37.54 3.83 22.69
N VAL A 2 36.62 2.91 22.97
CA VAL A 2 35.87 2.13 21.96
C VAL A 2 34.60 2.88 21.60
N ARG A 3 34.36 3.12 20.31
CA ARG A 3 33.08 2.93 19.57
C ARG A 3 33.16 3.59 18.19
N GLY A 4 33.84 2.92 17.26
CA GLY A 4 33.48 3.05 15.84
C GLY A 4 32.17 2.28 15.65
N ARG A 5 31.05 2.98 15.45
CA ARG A 5 29.84 2.32 14.94
C ARG A 5 30.18 1.88 13.52
N TYR A 6 30.27 0.58 13.29
CA TYR A 6 30.22 0.04 11.92
C TYR A 6 28.88 0.49 11.34
N GLN A 7 28.90 1.48 10.43
CA GLN A 7 27.76 1.70 9.55
C GLN A 7 27.69 0.46 8.65
N GLU A 8 26.65 -0.34 8.86
CA GLU A 8 26.31 -1.47 7.99
C GLU A 8 26.19 -0.96 6.55
N ASP A 9 26.88 -1.60 5.61
CA ASP A 9 26.86 -1.17 4.21
C ASP A 9 25.47 -1.41 3.58
N GLU A 10 25.16 -0.65 2.53
CA GLU A 10 23.82 -0.64 1.91
C GLU A 10 23.37 -2.03 1.44
N TRP A 11 24.29 -2.91 1.02
CA TRP A 11 23.95 -4.26 0.56
C TRP A 11 23.52 -5.16 1.71
N THR A 12 24.24 -5.11 2.83
CA THR A 12 23.89 -5.88 4.02
C THR A 12 22.53 -5.45 4.57
N GLN A 13 22.24 -4.14 4.58
CA GLN A 13 20.92 -3.63 4.97
C GLN A 13 19.81 -4.11 4.02
N LEU A 14 20.02 -4.06 2.71
CA LEU A 14 19.04 -4.51 1.72
C LEU A 14 18.77 -6.02 1.81
N PHE A 15 19.83 -6.82 2.02
CA PHE A 15 19.71 -8.26 2.18
C PHE A 15 18.88 -8.60 3.42
N ARG A 16 19.21 -7.99 4.56
CA ARG A 16 18.46 -8.18 5.80
C ARG A 16 17.00 -7.75 5.67
N LEU A 17 16.76 -6.57 5.10
CA LEU A 17 15.40 -6.05 4.89
C LEU A 17 14.57 -7.02 4.05
N ARG A 18 15.18 -7.62 3.03
CA ARG A 18 14.54 -8.62 2.19
C ARG A 18 14.19 -9.89 2.97
N ASP A 19 15.14 -10.44 3.72
CA ASP A 19 14.90 -11.65 4.52
C ASP A 19 13.78 -11.44 5.53
N GLU A 20 13.73 -10.28 6.19
CA GLU A 20 12.68 -9.92 7.14
C GLU A 20 11.30 -9.81 6.47
N VAL A 21 11.21 -9.22 5.27
CA VAL A 21 9.97 -9.15 4.49
C VAL A 21 9.50 -10.53 4.06
N ILE A 22 10.40 -11.38 3.54
CA ILE A 22 10.06 -12.74 3.10
C ILE A 22 9.61 -13.59 4.28
N SER A 23 10.32 -13.52 5.41
CA SER A 23 9.94 -14.21 6.65
C SER A 23 8.54 -13.81 7.11
N THR A 24 8.25 -12.50 7.09
CA THR A 24 6.92 -11.96 7.44
C THR A 24 5.83 -12.51 6.51
N LEU A 25 6.08 -12.55 5.20
CA LEU A 25 5.13 -13.09 4.22
C LEU A 25 4.91 -14.59 4.39
N ARG A 26 5.99 -15.35 4.61
CA ARG A 26 5.92 -16.81 4.82
C ARG A 26 5.19 -17.20 6.10
N TYR A 27 5.04 -16.27 7.05
CA TYR A 27 4.18 -16.48 8.22
C TYR A 27 2.69 -16.54 7.86
N VAL A 28 2.27 -15.90 6.76
CA VAL A 28 0.85 -15.78 6.38
C VAL A 28 0.47 -16.52 5.09
N THR A 29 1.44 -16.86 4.24
CA THR A 29 1.18 -17.58 2.98
C THR A 29 2.42 -18.32 2.49
N ASP A 30 2.23 -19.50 1.91
CA ASP A 30 3.29 -20.25 1.22
C ASP A 30 3.54 -19.74 -0.21
N LYS A 31 2.66 -18.89 -0.75
CA LYS A 31 2.75 -18.38 -2.12
C LYS A 31 3.57 -17.09 -2.15
N VAL A 32 4.89 -17.23 -1.97
CA VAL A 32 5.85 -16.11 -1.98
C VAL A 32 6.96 -16.42 -2.97
N GLU A 33 7.15 -15.55 -3.96
CA GLU A 33 8.17 -15.71 -4.98
C GLU A 33 9.06 -14.48 -5.04
N GLU A 34 10.38 -14.71 -4.97
CA GLU A 34 11.37 -13.69 -5.30
C GLU A 34 11.56 -13.63 -6.82
N ILE A 35 11.46 -12.44 -7.40
CA ILE A 35 11.66 -12.28 -8.83
C ILE A 35 13.17 -12.25 -9.12
N ASN A 36 13.64 -13.34 -9.72
CA ASN A 36 14.98 -13.39 -10.28
C ASN A 36 15.00 -12.75 -11.67
N TYR A 37 16.04 -11.99 -11.95
CA TYR A 37 16.25 -11.34 -13.24
C TYR A 37 17.58 -11.82 -13.81
N PRO A 38 17.59 -12.94 -14.56
CA PRO A 38 18.81 -13.59 -15.01
C PRO A 38 19.71 -12.71 -15.90
N GLU A 39 19.11 -11.71 -16.58
CA GLU A 39 19.78 -10.97 -17.66
C GLU A 39 20.30 -9.58 -17.28
N LEU A 40 20.31 -9.23 -15.99
CA LEU A 40 20.78 -7.91 -15.58
C LEU A 40 22.30 -7.89 -15.49
N GLN A 41 22.93 -7.33 -16.53
CA GLN A 41 24.24 -6.71 -16.38
C GLN A 41 24.22 -5.76 -15.17
N ARG A 42 25.34 -5.67 -14.43
CA ARG A 42 25.52 -4.79 -13.26
C ARG A 42 24.90 -3.40 -13.54
N GLY A 43 23.85 -3.05 -12.79
CA GLY A 43 23.27 -1.71 -12.79
C GLY A 43 21.92 -1.51 -13.50
N LYS A 44 21.28 -2.55 -14.06
CA LYS A 44 19.90 -2.42 -14.55
C LYS A 44 18.86 -2.47 -13.41
N LYS A 45 17.83 -1.64 -13.55
CA LYS A 45 16.78 -1.32 -12.57
C LYS A 45 15.71 -2.42 -12.51
N LYS A 46 15.13 -2.65 -11.32
CA LYS A 46 14.07 -3.64 -11.08
C LYS A 46 12.87 -2.95 -10.44
N SER A 47 11.68 -3.09 -11.01
CA SER A 47 10.45 -2.50 -10.46
C SER A 47 9.78 -3.38 -9.40
N ILE A 48 10.05 -4.69 -9.40
CA ILE A 48 9.45 -5.68 -8.50
C ILE A 48 10.58 -6.57 -7.96
N ASP A 49 10.58 -6.84 -6.66
CA ASP A 49 11.54 -7.77 -6.04
C ASP A 49 10.84 -9.04 -5.54
N ILE A 50 9.63 -8.90 -4.98
CA ILE A 50 8.86 -10.02 -4.42
C ILE A 50 7.41 -9.92 -4.90
N VAL A 51 6.80 -11.07 -5.17
CA VAL A 51 5.35 -11.21 -5.33
C VAL A 51 4.81 -12.21 -4.33
N ALA A 52 3.63 -11.94 -3.80
CA ALA A 52 2.98 -12.85 -2.86
C ALA A 52 1.47 -12.88 -3.06
N SER A 53 0.85 -14.04 -2.85
CA SER A 53 -0.61 -14.19 -2.88
C SER A 53 -1.13 -14.48 -1.48
N THR A 54 -1.96 -13.59 -0.95
CA THR A 54 -2.64 -13.77 0.35
C THR A 54 -4.12 -14.12 0.16
N GLU A 55 -4.83 -14.41 1.24
CA GLU A 55 -6.28 -14.68 1.20
C GLU A 55 -7.07 -13.48 0.64
N HIS A 56 -6.65 -12.25 0.97
CA HIS A 56 -7.40 -11.04 0.63
C HIS A 56 -6.93 -10.37 -0.66
N LYS A 57 -5.62 -10.42 -0.95
CA LYS A 57 -5.04 -9.71 -2.09
C LYS A 57 -3.67 -10.22 -2.48
N ASP A 58 -3.36 -10.15 -3.77
CA ASP A 58 -1.99 -10.28 -4.26
C ASP A 58 -1.18 -9.03 -3.92
N LEU A 59 0.10 -9.20 -3.64
CA LEU A 59 1.05 -8.18 -3.28
C LEU A 59 2.18 -8.19 -4.32
N ILE A 60 2.55 -7.01 -4.81
CA ILE A 60 3.77 -6.81 -5.59
C ILE A 60 4.65 -5.82 -4.83
N ILE A 61 5.85 -6.25 -4.49
CA ILE A 61 6.68 -5.58 -3.48
C ILE A 61 8.01 -5.20 -4.11
N LYS A 62 8.35 -3.92 -3.96
CA LYS A 62 9.67 -3.37 -4.24
C LYS A 62 10.40 -3.17 -2.91
N ILE A 63 11.66 -3.59 -2.84
CA ILE A 63 12.54 -3.34 -1.68
C ILE A 63 13.61 -2.33 -2.10
N GLN A 64 13.78 -1.29 -1.29
CA GLN A 64 14.82 -0.30 -1.47
C GLN A 64 15.23 0.25 -0.10
N SER A 65 16.52 0.52 0.12
CA SER A 65 17.04 1.13 1.35
C SER A 65 16.43 2.52 1.63
N ASP A 66 16.29 3.31 0.57
CA ASP A 66 15.69 4.65 0.56
C ASP A 66 14.67 4.76 -0.59
N ALA A 67 13.40 4.98 -0.24
CA ALA A 67 12.30 5.09 -1.19
C ALA A 67 12.49 6.24 -2.20
N LYS A 68 13.29 7.28 -1.90
CA LYS A 68 13.61 8.35 -2.86
C LYS A 68 14.59 7.92 -3.96
N LYS A 69 15.34 6.82 -3.76
CA LYS A 69 16.20 6.26 -4.81
C LYS A 69 15.42 5.55 -5.91
N ILE A 70 14.16 5.19 -5.66
CA ILE A 70 13.27 4.59 -6.66
C ILE A 70 12.97 5.62 -7.75
N LYS A 71 13.36 5.30 -8.98
CA LYS A 71 13.15 6.20 -10.11
C LYS A 71 11.68 6.20 -10.50
N ARG A 72 11.26 7.29 -11.15
CA ARG A 72 9.87 7.47 -11.60
C ARG A 72 9.39 6.28 -12.45
N ASP A 73 10.19 5.85 -13.41
CA ASP A 73 9.80 4.76 -14.31
C ASP A 73 9.67 3.41 -13.56
N GLU A 74 10.52 3.15 -12.57
CA GLU A 74 10.42 1.92 -11.74
C GLU A 74 9.12 1.92 -10.92
N LEU A 75 8.77 3.09 -10.37
CA LEU A 75 7.52 3.26 -9.65
C LEU A 75 6.30 3.16 -10.57
N GLU A 76 6.38 3.72 -11.77
CA GLU A 76 5.31 3.66 -12.77
C GLU A 76 5.05 2.21 -13.22
N ASP A 77 6.11 1.45 -13.45
CA ASP A 77 6.04 0.02 -13.77
C ASP A 77 5.43 -0.80 -12.65
N LEU A 78 5.79 -0.53 -11.39
CA LEU A 78 5.15 -1.15 -10.23
C LEU A 78 3.65 -0.83 -10.20
N ILE A 79 3.25 0.42 -10.42
CA ILE A 79 1.85 0.84 -10.46
C ILE A 79 1.10 0.16 -11.61
N LYS A 80 1.67 0.14 -12.83
CA LYS A 80 1.10 -0.52 -14.00
C LYS A 80 0.90 -2.01 -13.76
N SER A 81 1.92 -2.67 -13.20
CA SER A 81 1.84 -4.07 -12.78
C SER A 81 0.71 -4.31 -11.80
N SER A 82 0.55 -3.43 -10.81
CA SER A 82 -0.50 -3.55 -9.78
C SER A 82 -1.91 -3.46 -10.34
N LYS A 83 -2.10 -2.70 -11.42
CA LYS A 83 -3.39 -2.53 -12.10
C LYS A 83 -3.70 -3.75 -12.96
N VAL A 84 -2.73 -4.21 -13.74
CA VAL A 84 -2.88 -5.41 -14.55
C VAL A 84 -3.14 -6.63 -13.65
N LEU A 85 -2.32 -6.83 -12.63
CA LEU A 85 -2.42 -7.98 -11.73
C LEU A 85 -3.51 -7.84 -10.66
N ASN A 86 -4.20 -6.70 -10.57
CA ASN A 86 -5.13 -6.42 -9.48
C ASN A 86 -4.49 -6.65 -8.08
N ALA A 87 -3.21 -6.33 -7.95
CA ALA A 87 -2.38 -6.55 -6.76
C ALA A 87 -2.08 -5.23 -6.02
N LEU A 88 -1.70 -5.26 -4.75
CA LEU A 88 -1.28 -4.05 -4.02
C LEU A 88 0.18 -3.70 -4.36
N PRO A 89 0.45 -2.46 -4.83
CA PRO A 89 1.81 -1.98 -5.00
C PRO A 89 2.38 -1.52 -3.66
N ILE A 90 3.40 -2.21 -3.18
CA ILE A 90 4.06 -1.92 -1.90
C ILE A 90 5.54 -1.64 -2.13
N VAL A 91 6.04 -0.62 -1.46
CA VAL A 91 7.47 -0.33 -1.33
C VAL A 91 7.84 -0.52 0.13
N ILE A 92 8.78 -1.43 0.39
CA ILE A 92 9.40 -1.58 1.70
C ILE A 92 10.75 -0.86 1.70
N SER A 93 10.89 0.07 2.63
CA SER A 93 12.09 0.90 2.75
C SER A 93 12.34 1.33 4.18
N LYS A 94 13.60 1.55 4.53
CA LYS A 94 13.96 2.13 5.83
C LYS A 94 13.86 3.64 5.83
N PHE A 95 14.27 4.28 4.72
CA PHE A 95 14.35 5.73 4.60
C PHE A 95 13.47 6.29 3.47
N SER A 96 13.24 7.60 3.53
CA SER A 96 12.73 8.44 2.45
C SER A 96 13.52 9.75 2.40
N GLY A 97 14.65 9.73 1.70
CA GLY A 97 15.68 10.75 1.74
C GLY A 97 16.40 10.78 3.10
N SER A 98 16.40 11.95 3.73
CA SER A 98 17.07 12.15 5.03
C SER A 98 16.31 11.60 6.23
N ASN A 99 15.06 11.16 6.04
CA ASN A 99 14.17 10.77 7.14
C ASN A 99 13.99 9.26 7.14
N GLU A 100 14.06 8.65 8.31
CA GLU A 100 13.61 7.28 8.52
C GLU A 100 12.08 7.23 8.43
N LEU A 101 11.53 6.16 7.87
CA LEU A 101 10.09 5.95 7.87
C LEU A 101 9.64 5.58 9.29
N GLU A 102 8.57 6.22 9.76
CA GLU A 102 8.03 5.97 11.09
C GLU A 102 7.42 4.58 11.21
N ASP A 103 7.61 3.96 12.37
CA ASP A 103 6.99 2.70 12.72
C ASP A 103 5.47 2.85 12.80
N TYR A 104 4.76 1.84 12.30
CA TYR A 104 3.29 1.77 12.29
C TYR A 104 2.62 2.91 11.51
N VAL A 105 3.33 3.48 10.52
CA VAL A 105 2.81 4.51 9.61
C VAL A 105 2.98 4.08 8.15
N ILE A 106 1.87 4.06 7.41
CA ILE A 106 1.86 3.74 5.98
C ILE A 106 1.82 5.03 5.17
N TYR A 107 2.87 5.32 4.40
CA TYR A 107 2.91 6.50 3.53
C TYR A 107 2.29 6.18 2.17
N ILE A 108 1.24 6.89 1.78
CA ILE A 108 0.57 6.69 0.48
C ILE A 108 1.04 7.80 -0.46
N LYS A 109 1.78 7.41 -1.50
CA LYS A 109 2.29 8.33 -2.53
C LYS A 109 2.11 7.73 -3.90
N ASN A 110 1.51 8.48 -4.83
CA ASN A 110 1.25 8.04 -6.21
C ASN A 110 0.52 6.67 -6.27
N ASN A 111 -0.44 6.43 -5.37
CA ASN A 111 -1.15 5.14 -5.21
C ASN A 111 -0.26 3.94 -4.86
N VAL A 112 0.92 4.18 -4.30
CA VAL A 112 1.82 3.14 -3.77
C VAL A 112 1.86 3.27 -2.25
N PHE A 113 1.80 2.13 -1.57
CA PHE A 113 1.98 2.05 -0.12
C PHE A 113 3.46 1.92 0.19
N ILE A 114 4.02 2.88 0.90
CA ILE A 114 5.42 2.93 1.29
C ILE A 114 5.50 2.79 2.80
N MET A 115 6.29 1.83 3.30
CA MET A 115 6.41 1.58 4.74
C MET A 115 7.73 0.88 5.07
N ASN A 116 8.11 0.88 6.35
CA ASN A 116 9.24 0.07 6.83
C ASN A 116 8.79 -1.37 7.14
N GLU A 117 9.76 -2.25 7.40
CA GLU A 117 9.55 -3.67 7.70
C GLU A 117 8.68 -3.90 8.94
N LYS A 118 8.84 -3.03 9.95
CA LYS A 118 8.09 -3.14 11.20
C LYS A 118 6.61 -2.82 11.00
N THR A 119 6.32 -1.77 10.23
CA THR A 119 4.96 -1.42 9.80
C THR A 119 4.39 -2.52 8.91
N PHE A 120 5.19 -3.07 8.00
CA PHE A 120 4.75 -4.16 7.13
C PHE A 120 4.34 -5.41 7.93
N LYS A 121 5.14 -5.78 8.93
CA LYS A 121 4.78 -6.84 9.89
C LYS A 121 3.53 -6.49 10.68
N GLY A 122 3.38 -5.22 11.06
CA GLY A 122 2.19 -4.68 11.71
C GLY A 122 0.91 -4.80 10.89
N VAL A 123 1.01 -4.66 9.58
CA VAL A 123 -0.10 -4.80 8.64
C VAL A 123 -0.42 -6.26 8.32
N VAL A 124 0.62 -7.07 8.11
CA VAL A 124 0.46 -8.43 7.57
C VAL A 124 0.19 -9.45 8.68
N VAL A 125 0.81 -9.28 9.85
CA VAL A 125 0.80 -10.29 10.93
C VAL A 125 0.16 -9.75 12.19
N GLU A 126 0.67 -8.64 12.74
CA GLU A 126 0.38 -8.24 14.12
C GLU A 126 -0.93 -7.45 14.28
N ARG A 127 -1.46 -6.90 13.18
CA ARG A 127 -2.66 -6.04 13.13
C ARG A 127 -2.60 -4.90 14.16
N ASN A 128 -1.48 -4.19 14.22
CA ASN A 128 -1.23 -3.08 15.16
C ASN A 128 -0.91 -1.74 14.48
N THR A 129 -1.12 -1.64 13.17
CA THR A 129 -0.90 -0.42 12.38
C THR A 129 -2.23 0.28 12.13
N TYR A 130 -2.35 1.57 12.46
CA TYR A 130 -3.64 2.31 12.35
C TYR A 130 -3.51 3.62 11.56
N VAL A 131 -2.29 4.08 11.34
CA VAL A 131 -2.01 5.41 10.81
C VAL A 131 -1.47 5.31 9.39
N PHE A 132 -1.96 6.19 8.52
CA PHE A 132 -1.39 6.39 7.20
C PHE A 132 -1.13 7.88 6.91
N ASN A 133 -0.11 8.16 6.12
CA ASN A 133 0.29 9.51 5.77
C ASN A 133 -0.02 9.81 4.29
N ILE A 134 -0.70 10.94 4.05
CA ILE A 134 -0.95 11.46 2.70
C ILE A 134 -0.50 12.90 2.62
N LYS A 135 0.52 13.15 1.79
CA LYS A 135 1.09 14.50 1.57
C LYS A 135 1.42 15.20 2.91
N GLY A 136 1.93 14.47 3.90
CA GLY A 136 2.28 15.00 5.22
C GLY A 136 1.16 14.95 6.26
N ASN A 137 -0.08 14.61 5.89
CA ASN A 137 -1.20 14.50 6.82
C ASN A 137 -1.28 13.07 7.37
N TYR A 138 -1.22 12.92 8.69
CA TYR A 138 -1.39 11.64 9.38
C TYR A 138 -2.87 11.42 9.66
N LEU A 139 -3.37 10.30 9.17
CA LEU A 139 -4.78 9.98 9.10
C LEU A 139 -5.04 8.58 9.68
N VAL A 140 -6.24 8.41 10.21
CA VAL A 140 -6.77 7.16 10.76
C VAL A 140 -8.12 6.88 10.10
N LYS A 141 -8.36 5.62 9.75
CA LYS A 141 -9.67 5.19 9.24
C LYS A 141 -10.61 4.95 10.41
N VAL A 142 -11.80 5.53 10.34
CA VAL A 142 -12.84 5.41 11.38
C VAL A 142 -14.07 4.74 10.78
N ASP A 143 -14.67 3.80 11.51
CA ASP A 143 -15.96 3.20 11.18
C ASP A 143 -17.11 4.15 11.58
N GLY A 144 -17.59 4.91 10.61
CA GLY A 144 -18.72 5.81 10.77
C GLY A 144 -20.02 5.15 11.21
N LYS A 145 -20.27 3.92 10.75
CA LYS A 145 -21.49 3.18 11.13
C LYS A 145 -21.42 2.77 12.59
N ARG A 146 -20.24 2.39 13.07
CA ARG A 146 -20.03 2.07 14.49
C ARG A 146 -20.09 3.31 15.37
N LEU A 147 -19.47 4.41 14.93
CA LEU A 147 -19.58 5.71 15.58
C LEU A 147 -21.05 6.11 15.81
N ARG A 148 -21.89 5.97 14.78
CA ARG A 148 -23.33 6.25 14.87
C ARG A 148 -24.02 5.43 15.96
N ARG A 149 -23.77 4.11 15.98
CA ARG A 149 -24.38 3.20 16.95
C ARG A 149 -23.99 3.57 18.38
N LEU A 150 -22.72 3.87 18.61
CA LEU A 150 -22.23 4.26 19.94
C LEU A 150 -22.83 5.60 20.36
N ARG A 151 -22.82 6.61 19.47
CA ARG A 151 -23.47 7.90 19.73
C ARG A 151 -24.93 7.74 20.12
N GLU A 152 -25.70 6.98 19.34
CA GLU A 152 -27.12 6.72 19.62
C GLU A 152 -27.32 5.97 20.95
N SER A 153 -26.46 4.99 21.25
CA SER A 153 -26.52 4.24 22.51
C SER A 153 -26.22 5.08 23.75
N LEU A 154 -25.39 6.12 23.60
CA LEU A 154 -25.05 7.08 24.65
C LEU A 154 -26.06 8.24 24.74
N GLY A 155 -27.10 8.28 23.90
CA GLY A 155 -28.09 9.35 23.88
C GLY A 155 -27.56 10.70 23.39
N LEU A 156 -26.39 10.73 22.74
CA LEU A 156 -25.74 11.95 22.27
C LEU A 156 -26.36 12.43 20.95
N SER A 157 -26.63 13.73 20.84
CA SER A 157 -27.02 14.33 19.57
C SER A 157 -25.79 14.52 18.66
N LEU A 158 -26.03 14.69 17.35
CA LEU A 158 -24.97 15.09 16.42
C LEU A 158 -24.30 16.42 16.83
N GLY A 159 -25.03 17.30 17.52
CA GLY A 159 -24.51 18.58 18.00
C GLY A 159 -23.52 18.41 19.16
N ASP A 160 -23.79 17.46 20.05
CA ASP A 160 -22.92 17.18 21.22
C ASP A 160 -21.57 16.67 20.74
N VAL A 161 -21.57 15.71 19.81
CA VAL A 161 -20.35 15.18 19.20
C VAL A 161 -19.61 16.24 18.39
N ALA A 162 -20.33 17.07 17.64
CA ALA A 162 -19.72 18.14 16.85
C ALA A 162 -18.95 19.14 17.74
N LYS A 163 -19.54 19.51 18.88
CA LYS A 163 -18.91 20.38 19.88
C LYS A 163 -17.64 19.76 20.44
N GLU A 164 -17.68 18.47 20.80
CA GLU A 164 -16.54 17.75 21.36
C GLU A 164 -15.39 17.60 20.36
N LEU A 165 -15.70 17.34 19.09
CA LEU A 165 -14.70 17.16 18.05
C LEU A 165 -14.15 18.49 17.48
N GLY A 166 -14.82 19.61 17.76
CA GLY A 166 -14.52 20.91 17.17
C GLY A 166 -14.87 20.99 15.68
N VAL A 167 -15.93 20.30 15.25
CA VAL A 167 -16.39 20.25 13.85
C VAL A 167 -17.85 20.67 13.74
N THR A 168 -18.38 20.74 12.52
CA THR A 168 -19.80 21.08 12.32
C THR A 168 -20.71 19.87 12.55
N ARG A 169 -21.98 20.11 12.91
CA ARG A 169 -23.01 19.05 12.95
C ARG A 169 -23.13 18.29 11.63
N LYS A 170 -22.99 18.99 10.50
CA LYS A 170 -22.99 18.39 9.15
C LYS A 170 -21.80 17.45 8.97
N THR A 171 -20.62 17.80 9.50
CA THR A 171 -19.43 16.96 9.43
C THR A 171 -19.65 15.62 10.14
N VAL A 172 -20.19 15.64 11.36
CA VAL A 172 -20.51 14.40 12.09
C VAL A 172 -21.57 13.58 11.35
N TYR A 173 -22.57 14.23 10.76
CA TYR A 173 -23.56 13.56 9.93
C TYR A 173 -22.90 12.82 8.74
N GLU A 174 -21.97 13.44 8.01
CA GLU A 174 -21.26 12.77 6.92
C GLU A 174 -20.35 11.64 7.42
N TYR A 175 -19.67 11.84 8.56
CA TYR A 175 -18.86 10.80 9.20
C TYR A 175 -19.66 9.54 9.50
N GLU A 176 -20.93 9.65 9.87
CA GLU A 176 -21.77 8.50 10.25
C GLU A 176 -22.37 7.73 9.07
N ARG A 177 -22.21 8.22 7.83
CA ARG A 177 -22.78 7.56 6.64
C ARG A 177 -21.95 6.37 6.17
N GLU A 178 -20.64 6.48 6.26
CA GLU A 178 -19.67 5.49 5.79
C GLU A 178 -18.36 5.58 6.58
N SER A 179 -17.41 4.70 6.29
CA SER A 179 -16.06 4.84 6.84
C SER A 179 -15.40 6.10 6.27
N PHE A 180 -14.72 6.85 7.12
CA PHE A 180 -14.04 8.09 6.73
C PHE A 180 -12.62 8.14 7.29
N THR A 181 -11.86 9.14 6.85
CA THR A 181 -10.49 9.38 7.31
C THR A 181 -10.44 10.61 8.21
N ALA A 182 -10.02 10.41 9.46
CA ALA A 182 -9.83 11.48 10.45
C ALA A 182 -8.34 11.81 10.60
N THR A 183 -8.00 13.03 11.00
CA THR A 183 -6.64 13.31 11.50
C THR A 183 -6.41 12.56 12.80
N VAL A 184 -5.15 12.27 13.14
CA VAL A 184 -4.80 11.60 14.43
C VAL A 184 -5.43 12.33 15.62
N GLY A 185 -5.35 13.66 15.67
CA GLY A 185 -5.95 14.42 16.78
C GLY A 185 -7.49 14.34 16.82
N THR A 186 -8.17 14.26 15.67
CA THR A 186 -9.62 14.01 15.66
C THR A 186 -9.95 12.58 16.07
N ALA A 187 -9.16 11.60 15.64
CA ALA A 187 -9.32 10.20 16.03
C ALA A 187 -9.12 10.01 17.55
N GLU A 188 -8.13 10.65 18.15
CA GLU A 188 -7.89 10.63 19.60
C GLU A 188 -9.11 11.15 20.38
N ARG A 189 -9.70 12.28 19.95
CA ARG A 189 -10.93 12.80 20.58
C ARG A 189 -12.10 11.84 20.44
N LEU A 190 -12.27 11.23 19.26
CA LEU A 190 -13.30 10.23 19.05
C LEU A 190 -13.11 9.02 19.99
N ILE A 191 -11.88 8.52 20.13
CA ILE A 191 -11.54 7.39 21.00
C ILE A 191 -11.82 7.72 22.46
N ASN A 192 -11.49 8.93 22.91
CA ASN A 192 -11.75 9.35 24.29
C ASN A 192 -13.25 9.36 24.64
N VAL A 193 -14.12 9.62 23.65
CA VAL A 193 -15.58 9.69 23.86
C VAL A 193 -16.24 8.33 23.71
N PHE A 194 -15.82 7.55 22.71
CA PHE A 194 -16.54 6.36 22.25
C PHE A 194 -15.79 5.04 22.51
N GLY A 195 -14.51 5.09 22.86
CA GLY A 195 -13.62 3.93 22.91
C GLY A 195 -12.84 3.73 21.61
N ASP A 196 -11.89 2.81 21.63
CA ASP A 196 -11.02 2.48 20.49
C ASP A 196 -11.69 1.57 19.46
N ASP A 197 -12.88 1.08 19.75
CA ASP A 197 -13.59 0.10 18.96
C ASP A 197 -14.12 0.65 17.62
N ILE A 198 -14.17 1.98 17.49
CA ILE A 198 -14.53 2.75 16.27
C ILE A 198 -13.42 2.80 15.22
N ILE A 199 -12.19 2.45 15.58
CA ILE A 199 -11.07 2.34 14.64
C ILE A 199 -10.72 0.87 14.44
N GLU A 200 -10.25 0.54 13.25
CA GLU A 200 -9.77 -0.80 12.95
C GLU A 200 -8.30 -0.74 12.50
N PRO A 201 -7.49 -1.77 12.83
CA PRO A 201 -6.14 -1.86 12.30
C PRO A 201 -6.17 -1.99 10.78
N ILE A 202 -5.17 -1.37 10.14
CA ILE A 202 -4.91 -1.49 8.72
C ILE A 202 -4.24 -2.83 8.46
N ASP A 203 -4.99 -3.74 7.85
CA ASP A 203 -4.51 -4.98 7.27
C ASP A 203 -4.55 -4.93 5.73
N ILE A 204 -4.23 -6.05 5.09
CA ILE A 204 -4.22 -6.19 3.62
C ILE A 204 -5.59 -5.84 3.00
N LYS A 205 -6.68 -6.21 3.67
CA LYS A 205 -8.04 -5.93 3.18
C LYS A 205 -8.29 -4.42 3.24
N VAL A 206 -7.97 -3.78 4.36
CA VAL A 206 -8.10 -2.32 4.52
C VAL A 206 -7.23 -1.57 3.50
N LEU A 207 -6.01 -2.04 3.22
CA LEU A 207 -5.16 -1.47 2.16
C LEU A 207 -5.82 -1.57 0.78
N SER A 208 -6.47 -2.69 0.47
CA SER A 208 -7.21 -2.83 -0.78
C SER A 208 -8.41 -1.88 -0.87
N GLU A 209 -9.08 -1.58 0.23
CA GLU A 209 -10.17 -0.60 0.28
C GLU A 209 -9.64 0.83 0.08
N LEU A 210 -8.56 1.20 0.79
CA LEU A 210 -7.89 2.49 0.64
C LEU A 210 -7.41 2.70 -0.80
N ARG A 211 -6.83 1.68 -1.43
CA ARG A 211 -6.41 1.74 -2.83
C ARG A 211 -7.58 2.10 -3.74
N ARG A 212 -8.73 1.42 -3.62
CA ARG A 212 -9.92 1.69 -4.44
C ARG A 212 -10.45 3.10 -4.24
N MET A 213 -10.46 3.58 -2.99
CA MET A 213 -10.90 4.92 -2.63
C MET A 213 -10.04 5.99 -3.35
N TYR A 214 -8.71 5.86 -3.30
CA TYR A 214 -7.81 6.82 -3.91
C TYR A 214 -7.66 6.65 -5.43
N GLU A 215 -7.79 5.44 -5.98
CA GLU A 215 -7.82 5.22 -7.44
C GLU A 215 -9.04 5.86 -8.11
N THR A 216 -10.20 5.83 -7.45
CA THR A 216 -11.44 6.42 -7.98
C THR A 216 -11.31 7.95 -8.11
N ALA A 217 -10.55 8.58 -7.21
CA ALA A 217 -10.24 10.01 -7.26
C ALA A 217 -9.24 10.40 -8.37
N LEU A 218 -8.58 9.43 -9.03
CA LEU A 218 -7.40 9.64 -9.89
C LEU A 218 -7.58 9.19 -11.37
N LYS A 219 -8.78 8.82 -11.84
CA LYS A 219 -9.02 8.50 -13.27
C LYS A 219 -8.64 9.70 -14.18
N LEU A 220 -7.85 9.60 -15.25
CA LEU A 220 -6.68 8.79 -15.62
C LEU A 220 -5.98 9.54 -16.77
N SER A 221 -4.66 9.74 -16.71
CA SER A 221 -3.84 10.12 -17.85
C SER A 221 -3.75 8.97 -18.85
N GLU A 222 -3.88 9.28 -20.15
CA GLU A 222 -3.86 8.32 -21.26
C GLU A 222 -2.55 7.52 -21.35
N ASP A 223 -2.71 6.24 -21.68
CA ASP A 223 -1.66 5.26 -21.87
C ASP A 223 -1.19 5.32 -23.34
N ARG A 224 0.08 5.61 -23.59
CA ARG A 224 0.66 5.57 -24.96
C ARG A 224 1.05 4.12 -25.28
N GLY A 225 0.08 3.32 -25.72
CA GLY A 225 0.28 1.89 -26.01
C GLY A 225 0.94 1.61 -27.37
N TYR A 226 1.94 0.73 -27.37
CA TYR A 226 2.44 -0.02 -28.54
C TYR A 226 1.33 -0.92 -29.14
N ASP A 227 1.47 -1.32 -30.41
CA ASP A 227 0.49 -2.13 -31.15
C ASP A 227 0.06 -3.43 -30.41
N ILE A 228 0.99 -4.08 -29.71
CA ILE A 228 0.70 -5.32 -28.95
C ILE A 228 -0.17 -5.08 -27.70
N VAL A 229 0.00 -3.94 -27.01
CA VAL A 229 -0.84 -3.60 -25.85
C VAL A 229 -2.28 -3.35 -26.30
N ASN A 230 -2.45 -2.68 -27.44
CA ASN A 230 -3.76 -2.43 -28.04
C ASN A 230 -4.41 -3.73 -28.54
N TYR A 231 -3.61 -4.64 -29.11
CA TYR A 231 -4.08 -5.96 -29.51
C TYR A 231 -4.55 -6.80 -28.31
N LEU A 232 -3.80 -6.84 -27.20
CA LEU A 232 -4.23 -7.58 -26.01
C LEU A 232 -5.49 -6.97 -25.38
N LYS A 233 -5.58 -5.62 -25.36
CA LYS A 233 -6.81 -4.92 -24.94
C LYS A 233 -8.00 -5.25 -25.84
N SER A 234 -7.82 -5.38 -27.16
CA SER A 234 -8.90 -5.74 -28.09
C SER A 234 -9.39 -7.19 -27.91
N LEU A 235 -8.55 -8.06 -27.35
CA LEU A 235 -8.92 -9.41 -26.93
C LEU A 235 -9.64 -9.46 -25.56
N GLY A 236 -9.94 -8.31 -24.95
CA GLY A 236 -10.62 -8.22 -23.65
C GLY A 236 -9.70 -8.44 -22.44
N LEU A 237 -8.39 -8.33 -22.62
CA LEU A 237 -7.40 -8.42 -21.53
C LEU A 237 -7.11 -7.05 -20.93
N LYS A 238 -6.79 -7.00 -19.63
CA LYS A 238 -6.16 -5.81 -19.03
C LYS A 238 -4.67 -5.90 -19.33
N ALA A 239 -4.12 -4.97 -20.10
CA ALA A 239 -2.71 -5.02 -20.51
C ALA A 239 -2.00 -3.66 -20.37
N SER A 240 -0.69 -3.68 -20.09
CA SER A 240 0.18 -2.51 -20.00
C SER A 240 1.62 -2.87 -20.37
N ASP A 241 2.34 -1.93 -20.99
CA ASP A 241 3.80 -2.00 -21.20
C ASP A 241 4.54 -1.78 -19.88
N ILE A 242 5.66 -2.48 -19.67
CA ILE A 242 6.48 -2.36 -18.46
C ILE A 242 7.96 -2.34 -18.84
N LYS A 243 8.73 -1.37 -18.36
CA LYS A 243 10.09 -1.08 -18.85
C LYS A 243 11.21 -1.74 -18.05
N PHE A 244 10.94 -2.03 -16.78
CA PHE A 244 11.92 -2.48 -15.77
C PHE A 244 11.39 -3.68 -14.97
N SER A 245 10.49 -4.47 -15.56
CA SER A 245 10.11 -5.81 -15.06
C SER A 245 10.71 -6.93 -15.91
N ALA A 246 10.62 -8.18 -15.43
CA ALA A 246 11.10 -9.34 -16.17
C ALA A 246 10.36 -9.54 -17.52
N PRO A 247 9.03 -9.37 -17.59
CA PRO A 247 8.31 -9.18 -18.86
C PRO A 247 8.40 -7.75 -19.41
N ASP A 248 8.30 -7.61 -20.73
CA ASP A 248 8.11 -6.33 -21.44
C ASP A 248 6.62 -5.90 -21.46
N VAL A 249 5.70 -6.87 -21.42
CA VAL A 249 4.25 -6.64 -21.37
C VAL A 249 3.62 -7.55 -20.32
N LEU A 250 2.79 -6.97 -19.45
CA LEU A 250 1.88 -7.73 -18.59
C LEU A 250 0.47 -7.67 -19.17
N ALA A 251 -0.17 -8.83 -19.27
CA ALA A 251 -1.60 -8.93 -19.51
C ALA A 251 -2.25 -9.90 -18.52
N SER A 252 -3.47 -9.55 -18.10
CA SER A 252 -4.32 -10.39 -17.29
C SER A 252 -5.70 -10.57 -17.91
N HIS A 253 -6.25 -11.77 -17.70
CA HIS A 253 -7.67 -12.03 -17.88
C HIS A 253 -8.28 -12.40 -16.54
N GLU A 254 -9.41 -11.81 -16.22
CA GLU A 254 -10.14 -12.07 -14.99
C GLU A 254 -11.09 -13.24 -15.24
N VAL A 255 -10.66 -14.47 -14.92
CA VAL A 255 -11.48 -15.68 -15.00
C VAL A 255 -11.59 -16.26 -13.60
N SER A 256 -12.82 -16.34 -13.06
CA SER A 256 -13.11 -17.00 -11.78
C SER A 256 -12.20 -16.55 -10.61
N GLU A 257 -12.23 -15.25 -10.27
CA GLU A 257 -11.46 -14.62 -9.16
C GLU A 257 -9.94 -14.86 -9.16
N ARG A 258 -9.39 -15.46 -10.23
CA ARG A 258 -7.96 -15.77 -10.36
C ARG A 258 -7.42 -15.04 -11.58
N VAL A 259 -6.32 -14.32 -11.37
CA VAL A 259 -5.60 -13.63 -12.44
C VAL A 259 -4.71 -14.64 -13.16
N LYS A 260 -4.95 -14.87 -14.45
CA LYS A 260 -3.97 -15.54 -15.32
C LYS A 260 -3.02 -14.49 -15.87
N LEU A 261 -1.73 -14.60 -15.52
CA LEU A 261 -0.69 -13.71 -16.01
C LEU A 261 -0.09 -14.26 -17.31
N PHE A 262 -0.09 -13.43 -18.36
CA PHE A 262 0.67 -13.67 -19.57
C PHE A 262 1.92 -12.80 -19.53
N ILE A 263 3.08 -13.46 -19.55
CA ILE A 263 4.41 -12.84 -19.64
C ILE A 263 4.79 -12.95 -21.11
N ILE A 264 4.88 -11.82 -21.80
CA ILE A 264 5.40 -11.76 -23.17
C ILE A 264 6.74 -11.04 -23.10
N ASP A 265 7.80 -11.79 -23.38
CA ASP A 265 9.14 -11.26 -23.65
C ASP A 265 9.19 -10.98 -25.16
N LEU A 266 9.50 -9.74 -25.57
CA LEU A 266 9.51 -9.32 -26.98
C LEU A 266 10.91 -9.39 -27.60
N ARG A 267 11.88 -10.01 -26.91
CA ARG A 267 13.25 -10.20 -27.41
C ARG A 267 13.38 -11.34 -28.40
#